data_AF-A0A355CBE8-F1
#
_entry.id   AF-A0A355CBE8-F1
#
_cell.length_a   1.000
_cell.length_b   1.000
_cell.length_c   1.000
_cell.angle_alpha   90.00
_cell.angle_beta   90.00
_cell.angle_gamma   90.00
#
_symmetry.space_group_name_H-M   'P 1'
#
loop_
_entity.id
_entity.type
_entity.pdbx_description
1 polymer ?
#
loop_
_entity_poly.entity_id
_entity_poly.type
_entity_poly.pdbx_seq_one_letter_code
_entity_poly.pdbx_strand_id
1 'polypeptide(L)'
;GGSEERRKFMDMAISQFDKAYMHALIRYNNALQQRNATLKMDDNEIDFTLLELWEDQMAGEGELIFEKRQAFVKEFIPVFDEFYKRISLSNEKATFDYVSQLRENNFREALRQTRRRDIAVGHTTTGIHRDELEMLLDGFPIKKVGSQGQNKTYFVSMKLAQFHYLLKTGKRTPILLLDDIFDRLDAYRVEEIVKLVSSNEFGQIFISDTNRGSFDKILERINNSHHIYSVKDGEITVYA
;
A
#
# COMPACT_ATOMS: atom_id res chain seq x y z
N GLY A 1 5.58 -7.23 -2.08
CA GLY A 1 5.25 -7.50 -3.49
C GLY A 1 6.22 -6.81 -4.45
N GLY A 2 5.94 -6.90 -5.75
CA GLY A 2 6.58 -6.09 -6.79
C GLY A 2 6.13 -4.63 -6.75
N SER A 3 6.62 -3.83 -7.69
CA SER A 3 6.32 -2.40 -7.84
C SER A 3 4.81 -2.10 -7.95
N GLU A 4 4.12 -2.89 -8.77
CA GLU A 4 2.67 -2.77 -8.99
C GLU A 4 1.86 -2.94 -7.69
N GLU A 5 2.15 -3.97 -6.90
CA GLU A 5 1.48 -4.21 -5.61
C GLU A 5 1.67 -3.04 -4.63
N ARG A 6 2.83 -2.37 -4.65
CA ARG A 6 3.10 -1.22 -3.79
C ARG A 6 2.33 0.02 -4.23
N ARG A 7 2.21 0.25 -5.54
CA ARG A 7 1.31 1.30 -6.07
C ARG A 7 -0.14 0.99 -5.74
N LYS A 8 -0.58 -0.26 -5.94
CA LYS A 8 -1.94 -0.70 -5.65
C LYS A 8 -2.30 -0.49 -4.18
N PHE A 9 -1.37 -0.77 -3.25
CA PHE A 9 -1.55 -0.46 -1.83
C PHE A 9 -1.87 1.02 -1.61
N MET A 10 -1.07 1.91 -2.18
CA MET A 10 -1.23 3.36 -2.05
C MET A 10 -2.54 3.83 -2.72
N ASP A 11 -2.83 3.34 -3.92
CA ASP A 11 -4.03 3.69 -4.68
C ASP A 11 -5.31 3.25 -3.95
N MET A 12 -5.31 2.03 -3.39
CA MET A 12 -6.42 1.51 -2.59
C MET A 12 -6.58 2.26 -1.27
N ALA A 13 -5.48 2.68 -0.63
CA ALA A 13 -5.56 3.47 0.59
C ALA A 13 -6.21 4.83 0.30
N ILE A 14 -5.68 5.57 -0.68
CA ILE A 14 -6.14 6.93 -1.00
C ILE A 14 -7.59 6.94 -1.54
N SER A 15 -7.92 6.00 -2.42
CA SER A 15 -9.25 5.94 -3.05
C SER A 15 -10.40 5.67 -2.07
N GLN A 16 -10.12 5.14 -0.87
CA GLN A 16 -11.16 4.87 0.13
C GLN A 16 -11.80 6.14 0.71
N PHE A 17 -11.10 7.28 0.68
CA PHE A 17 -11.59 8.54 1.25
C PHE A 17 -11.51 9.72 0.29
N ASP A 18 -10.68 9.66 -0.76
CA ASP A 18 -10.59 10.70 -1.77
C ASP A 18 -11.26 10.26 -3.08
N LYS A 19 -12.52 10.66 -3.25
CA LYS A 19 -13.29 10.40 -4.48
C LYS A 19 -12.67 11.07 -5.70
N ALA A 20 -12.10 12.27 -5.54
CA ALA A 20 -11.49 12.98 -6.65
C ALA A 20 -10.25 12.22 -7.16
N TYR A 21 -9.44 11.71 -6.24
CA TYR A 21 -8.32 10.82 -6.54
C TYR A 21 -8.77 9.55 -7.27
N MET A 22 -9.79 8.87 -6.75
CA MET A 22 -10.32 7.65 -7.38
C MET A 22 -10.79 7.91 -8.82
N HIS A 23 -11.52 9.01 -9.05
CA HIS A 23 -11.97 9.39 -10.39
C HIS A 23 -10.79 9.76 -11.30
N ALA A 24 -9.78 10.46 -10.78
CA ALA A 24 -8.57 10.79 -11.51
C ALA A 24 -7.81 9.53 -11.93
N LEU A 25 -7.66 8.56 -11.02
CA LEU A 25 -7.01 7.29 -11.29
C LEU A 25 -7.72 6.50 -12.39
N ILE A 26 -9.06 6.46 -12.38
CA ILE A 26 -9.85 5.81 -13.44
C ILE A 26 -9.64 6.52 -14.78
N ARG A 27 -9.76 7.85 -14.82
CA ARG A 27 -9.59 8.63 -16.05
C ARG A 27 -8.17 8.53 -16.60
N TYR A 28 -7.16 8.54 -15.73
CA TYR A 28 -5.77 8.34 -16.09
C TYR A 28 -5.53 6.96 -16.70
N ASN A 29 -5.99 5.89 -16.05
CA ASN A 29 -5.80 4.52 -16.55
C ASN A 29 -6.51 4.29 -17.88
N ASN A 30 -7.71 4.86 -18.07
CA ASN A 30 -8.40 4.83 -19.35
C ASN A 30 -7.61 5.55 -20.44
N ALA A 31 -7.13 6.78 -20.18
CA ALA A 31 -6.32 7.53 -21.14
C ALA A 31 -5.00 6.81 -21.48
N LEU A 32 -4.34 6.23 -20.46
CA LEU A 32 -3.14 5.40 -20.65
C LEU A 32 -3.42 4.18 -21.54
N GLN A 33 -4.56 3.51 -21.34
CA GLN A 33 -4.96 2.39 -22.17
C GLN A 33 -5.19 2.81 -23.62
N GLN A 34 -5.91 3.92 -23.85
CA GLN A 34 -6.16 4.45 -25.19
C GLN A 34 -4.87 4.92 -25.87
N ARG A 35 -3.98 5.60 -25.14
CA ARG A 35 -2.65 5.97 -25.62
C ARG A 35 -1.85 4.73 -26.02
N ASN A 36 -1.77 3.73 -25.16
CA ASN A 36 -1.05 2.49 -25.45
C ASN A 36 -1.64 1.68 -26.61
N ALA A 37 -2.95 1.78 -26.86
CA ALA A 37 -3.57 1.19 -28.04
C ALA A 37 -3.14 1.94 -29.32
N THR A 38 -3.12 3.28 -29.25
CA THR A 38 -2.68 4.15 -30.37
C THR A 38 -1.21 3.93 -30.71
N LEU A 39 -0.34 3.77 -29.69
CA LEU A 39 1.10 3.53 -29.88
C LEU A 39 1.44 2.18 -30.54
N LYS A 40 0.49 1.25 -30.63
CA LYS A 40 0.67 -0.07 -31.25
C LYS A 40 0.20 -0.13 -32.70
N MET A 41 -0.39 0.95 -33.21
CA MET A 41 -0.76 1.07 -34.62
C MET A 41 0.50 1.25 -35.46
N ASP A 42 0.39 1.03 -36.77
CA ASP A 42 1.49 1.35 -37.68
C ASP A 42 1.78 2.86 -37.64
N ASP A 43 3.06 3.25 -37.74
CA ASP A 43 3.48 4.66 -37.61
C ASP A 43 2.70 5.64 -38.51
N ASN A 44 2.27 5.18 -39.69
CA ASN A 44 1.51 5.98 -40.65
C ASN A 44 0.02 6.14 -40.29
N GLU A 45 -0.50 5.30 -39.39
CA GLU A 45 -1.90 5.30 -38.94
C GLU A 45 -2.10 6.04 -37.61
N ILE A 46 -1.01 6.43 -36.94
CA ILE A 46 -1.08 7.15 -35.67
C ILE A 46 -1.63 8.56 -35.89
N ASP A 47 -2.83 8.81 -35.33
CA ASP A 47 -3.37 10.16 -35.21
C ASP A 47 -2.71 10.90 -34.03
N PHE A 48 -1.79 11.81 -34.36
CA PHE A 48 -1.09 12.63 -33.36
C PHE A 48 -2.01 13.59 -32.60
N THR A 49 -3.12 14.03 -33.20
CA THR A 49 -4.09 14.91 -32.52
C THR A 49 -4.80 14.13 -31.42
N LEU A 50 -5.23 12.90 -31.72
CA LEU A 50 -5.83 12.00 -30.75
C LEU A 50 -4.82 11.61 -29.66
N LEU A 51 -3.57 11.35 -30.03
CA LEU A 51 -2.50 11.05 -29.08
C LEU A 51 -2.28 12.21 -28.10
N GLU A 52 -2.29 13.45 -28.58
CA GLU A 52 -2.15 14.65 -27.75
C GLU A 52 -3.32 14.85 -26.79
N LEU A 53 -4.55 14.54 -27.21
CA LEU A 53 -5.71 14.58 -26.32
C LEU A 53 -5.55 13.61 -25.14
N TRP A 54 -5.06 12.40 -25.40
CA TRP A 54 -4.79 11.44 -24.32
C TRP A 54 -3.64 11.88 -23.43
N GLU A 55 -2.58 12.46 -24.00
CA GLU A 55 -1.46 13.00 -23.24
C GLU A 55 -1.89 14.15 -22.32
N ASP A 56 -2.81 15.01 -22.76
CA ASP A 56 -3.36 16.11 -21.96
C ASP A 56 -4.18 15.59 -20.79
N GLN A 57 -5.05 14.61 -21.04
CA GLN A 57 -5.82 13.97 -19.98
C GLN A 57 -4.91 13.23 -18.99
N MET A 58 -3.90 12.51 -19.49
CA MET A 58 -2.91 11.86 -18.63
C MET A 58 -2.15 12.88 -17.79
N ALA A 59 -1.71 14.00 -18.37
CA ALA A 59 -0.98 15.05 -17.68
C ALA A 59 -1.80 15.61 -16.51
N GLY A 60 -3.03 16.06 -16.78
CA GLY A 60 -3.89 16.68 -15.75
C GLY A 60 -4.24 15.72 -14.61
N GLU A 61 -4.65 14.49 -14.93
CA GLU A 61 -5.01 13.51 -13.88
C GLU A 61 -3.78 12.99 -13.14
N GLY A 62 -2.65 12.83 -13.84
CA GLY A 62 -1.40 12.32 -13.27
C GLY A 62 -0.76 13.29 -12.29
N GLU A 63 -0.82 14.60 -12.53
CA GLU A 63 -0.35 15.62 -11.59
C GLU A 63 -1.13 15.56 -10.28
N LEU A 64 -2.47 15.51 -10.34
CA LEU A 64 -3.31 15.36 -9.16
C LEU A 64 -2.99 14.07 -8.39
N ILE A 65 -2.82 12.94 -9.08
CA ILE A 65 -2.48 11.65 -8.47
C ILE A 65 -1.11 11.73 -7.78
N PHE A 66 -0.12 12.34 -8.42
CA PHE A 66 1.23 12.50 -7.90
C PHE A 66 1.24 13.33 -6.61
N GLU A 67 0.57 14.48 -6.60
CA GLU A 67 0.47 15.34 -5.41
C GLU A 67 -0.19 14.62 -4.24
N LYS A 68 -1.28 13.89 -4.51
CA LYS A 68 -2.02 13.13 -3.49
C LYS A 68 -1.20 11.96 -2.93
N ARG A 69 -0.44 11.27 -3.78
CA ARG A 69 0.49 10.21 -3.36
C ARG A 69 1.61 10.77 -2.48
N GLN A 70 2.21 11.91 -2.86
CA GLN A 70 3.21 12.58 -2.04
C GLN A 70 2.67 12.97 -0.66
N ALA A 71 1.48 13.59 -0.61
CA ALA A 71 0.83 13.97 0.63
C ALA A 71 0.53 12.75 1.51
N PHE A 72 -0.03 11.69 0.93
CA PHE A 72 -0.30 10.44 1.64
C PHE A 72 0.97 9.85 2.26
N VAL A 73 2.05 9.68 1.48
CA VAL A 73 3.29 9.08 1.98
C VAL A 73 3.89 9.92 3.12
N LYS A 74 3.86 11.25 2.99
CA LYS A 74 4.34 12.17 4.04
C LYS A 74 3.57 12.02 5.35
N GLU A 75 2.24 11.86 5.29
CA GLU A 75 1.40 11.65 6.47
C GLU A 75 1.48 10.23 7.04
N PHE A 76 1.71 9.24 6.17
CA PHE A 76 1.71 7.83 6.52
C PHE A 76 2.99 7.40 7.25
N ILE A 77 4.16 7.92 6.83
CA ILE A 77 5.48 7.50 7.36
C ILE A 77 5.57 7.62 8.90
N PRO A 78 5.20 8.73 9.57
CA PRO A 78 5.38 8.85 11.01
C PRO A 78 4.57 7.79 11.80
N VAL A 79 3.32 7.56 11.40
CA VAL A 79 2.43 6.57 12.03
C VAL A 79 2.96 5.16 11.79
N PHE A 80 3.42 4.89 10.57
CA PHE A 80 4.02 3.61 10.20
C PHE A 80 5.29 3.29 11.00
N ASP A 81 6.21 4.25 11.11
CA ASP A 81 7.46 4.08 11.86
C ASP A 81 7.20 3.89 13.35
N GLU A 82 6.18 4.56 13.91
CA GLU A 82 5.74 4.37 15.30
C GLU A 82 5.27 2.93 15.56
N PHE A 83 4.38 2.40 14.71
CA PHE A 83 3.95 1.00 14.83
C PHE A 83 5.12 0.03 14.66
N TYR A 84 6.02 0.30 13.72
CA TYR A 84 7.20 -0.54 13.52
C TYR A 84 8.06 -0.62 14.77
N LYS A 85 8.46 0.53 15.33
CA LYS A 85 9.29 0.62 16.53
C LYS A 85 8.64 -0.04 17.74
N ARG A 86 7.32 0.12 17.89
CA ARG A 86 6.58 -0.51 18.99
C ARG A 86 6.57 -2.03 18.88
N ILE A 87 6.41 -2.57 17.67
CA ILE A 87 6.42 -4.03 17.46
C ILE A 87 7.85 -4.59 17.51
N SER A 88 8.82 -3.92 16.89
CA SER A 88 10.19 -4.40 16.80
C SER A 88 10.99 -4.24 18.10
N LEU A 89 10.56 -3.32 18.98
CA LEU A 89 11.32 -2.84 20.13
C LEU A 89 12.74 -2.40 19.76
N SER A 90 12.90 -1.90 18.54
CA SER A 90 14.17 -1.44 17.98
C SER A 90 14.10 0.05 17.67
N ASN A 91 15.28 0.68 17.55
CA ASN A 91 15.41 2.05 17.07
C ASN A 91 15.64 2.12 15.55
N GLU A 92 15.45 1.00 14.84
CA GLU A 92 15.51 0.99 13.37
C GLU A 92 14.47 1.95 12.82
N LYS A 93 14.82 2.64 11.74
CA LYS A 93 13.93 3.59 11.07
C LYS A 93 13.27 2.93 9.88
N ALA A 94 11.97 2.69 9.98
CA ALA A 94 11.16 2.17 8.89
C ALA A 94 10.54 3.34 8.12
N THR A 95 10.76 3.41 6.81
CA THR A 95 10.24 4.50 5.98
C THR A 95 9.90 4.04 4.58
N PHE A 96 9.18 4.88 3.84
CA PHE A 96 9.01 4.77 2.41
C PHE A 96 9.74 5.92 1.70
N ASP A 97 10.17 5.69 0.46
CA ASP A 97 10.51 6.75 -0.48
C ASP A 97 9.61 6.64 -1.71
N TYR A 98 8.96 7.74 -2.08
CA TYR A 98 8.10 7.79 -3.25
C TYR A 98 8.85 8.45 -4.40
N VAL A 99 9.23 7.62 -5.37
CA VAL A 99 10.02 8.00 -6.53
C VAL A 99 9.10 8.10 -7.74
N SER A 100 9.03 9.30 -8.32
CA SER A 100 8.22 9.58 -9.50
C SER A 100 8.98 10.43 -10.50
N GLN A 101 8.77 10.15 -11.78
CA GLN A 101 9.32 10.93 -12.89
C GLN A 101 8.69 12.33 -13.02
N LEU A 102 7.54 12.55 -12.35
CA LEU A 102 6.83 13.83 -12.35
C LEU A 102 7.44 14.85 -11.38
N ARG A 103 8.42 14.46 -10.55
CA ARG A 103 9.00 15.35 -9.54
C ARG A 103 9.76 16.54 -10.12
N GLU A 104 10.37 16.36 -11.29
CA GLU A 104 11.32 17.31 -11.87
C GLU A 104 10.85 17.89 -13.21
N ASN A 105 9.75 17.40 -13.77
CA ASN A 105 9.36 17.68 -15.14
C ASN A 105 7.89 18.10 -15.22
N ASN A 106 7.59 19.02 -16.15
CA ASN A 106 6.23 19.19 -16.61
C ASN A 106 5.77 17.88 -17.28
N PHE A 107 4.71 17.26 -16.76
CA PHE A 107 4.35 15.92 -17.18
C PHE A 107 3.94 15.86 -18.66
N ARG A 108 3.24 16.88 -19.14
CA ARG A 108 2.86 17.00 -20.56
C ARG A 108 4.09 17.06 -21.46
N GLU A 109 5.09 17.85 -21.09
CA GLU A 109 6.34 17.94 -21.86
C GLU A 109 7.11 16.61 -21.83
N ALA A 110 7.15 15.94 -20.68
CA ALA A 110 7.80 14.64 -20.55
C ALA A 110 7.17 13.59 -21.48
N LEU A 111 5.84 13.52 -21.57
CA LEU A 111 5.13 12.63 -22.51
C LEU A 111 5.45 12.95 -23.97
N ARG A 112 5.56 14.23 -24.33
CA ARG A 112 5.94 14.67 -25.68
C ARG A 112 7.37 14.28 -26.03
N GLN A 113 8.30 14.44 -25.09
CA GLN A 113 9.71 14.11 -25.30
C GLN A 113 9.95 12.60 -25.47
N THR A 114 9.19 11.77 -24.75
CA THR A 114 9.30 10.30 -24.85
C THR A 114 8.47 9.69 -25.96
N ARG A 115 7.62 10.47 -26.65
CA ARG A 115 6.69 9.98 -27.70
C ARG A 115 7.33 9.06 -28.74
N ARG A 116 8.44 9.45 -29.36
CA ARG A 116 9.12 8.61 -30.37
C ARG A 116 9.62 7.28 -29.80
N ARG A 117 10.11 7.30 -28.55
CA ARG A 117 10.54 6.10 -27.84
C ARG A 117 9.34 5.21 -27.53
N ASP A 118 8.26 5.80 -27.05
CA ASP A 118 7.02 5.12 -26.68
C ASP A 118 6.37 4.41 -27.89
N ILE A 119 6.39 5.05 -29.07
CA ILE A 119 5.97 4.43 -30.34
C ILE A 119 6.84 3.20 -30.63
N ALA A 120 8.17 3.36 -30.62
CA ALA A 120 9.09 2.26 -30.92
C ALA A 120 8.97 1.06 -29.97
N VAL A 121 8.58 1.27 -28.70
CA VAL A 121 8.37 0.18 -27.72
C VAL A 121 6.91 -0.25 -27.57
N GLY A 122 5.97 0.40 -28.26
CA GLY A 122 4.53 0.11 -28.27
C GLY A 122 3.82 0.34 -26.93
N HIS A 123 4.38 1.15 -26.03
CA HIS A 123 3.78 1.44 -24.73
C HIS A 123 4.38 2.69 -24.08
N THR A 124 3.59 3.31 -23.18
CA THR A 124 4.01 4.52 -22.45
C THR A 124 5.11 4.22 -21.43
N THR A 125 6.22 4.95 -21.51
CA THR A 125 7.37 4.77 -20.61
C THR A 125 7.43 5.79 -19.47
N THR A 126 6.55 6.80 -19.47
CA THR A 126 6.53 7.88 -18.48
C THR A 126 5.15 8.10 -17.87
N GLY A 127 5.11 8.33 -16.55
CA GLY A 127 3.90 8.69 -15.82
C GLY A 127 3.71 7.94 -14.51
N ILE A 128 2.64 8.25 -13.77
CA ILE A 128 2.39 7.71 -12.42
C ILE A 128 2.23 6.18 -12.36
N HIS A 129 2.04 5.52 -13.50
CA HIS A 129 1.98 4.05 -13.60
C HIS A 129 3.37 3.41 -13.54
N ARG A 130 4.44 4.22 -13.60
CA ARG A 130 5.85 3.84 -13.48
C ARG A 130 6.47 4.21 -12.14
N ASP A 131 5.74 4.92 -11.28
CA ASP A 131 6.27 5.34 -10.00
C ASP A 131 6.63 4.15 -9.10
N GLU A 132 7.59 4.37 -8.21
CA GLU A 132 8.01 3.41 -7.21
C GLU A 132 7.71 3.93 -5.81
N LEU A 133 7.28 3.01 -4.94
CA LEU A 133 7.25 3.23 -3.50
C LEU A 133 8.31 2.31 -2.90
N GLU A 134 9.50 2.84 -2.66
CA GLU A 134 10.61 2.08 -2.08
C GLU A 134 10.38 1.86 -0.59
N MET A 135 10.56 0.63 -0.12
CA MET A 135 10.36 0.24 1.27
C MET A 135 11.73 0.10 1.93
N LEU A 136 12.04 0.97 2.88
CA LEU A 136 13.37 1.11 3.45
C LEU A 136 13.37 0.84 4.97
N LEU A 137 14.40 0.15 5.44
CA LEU A 137 14.73 -0.02 6.85
C LEU A 137 16.18 0.45 7.05
N ASP A 138 16.40 1.46 7.88
CA ASP A 138 17.70 2.12 8.08
C ASP A 138 18.36 2.57 6.75
N GLY A 139 17.53 3.00 5.80
CA GLY A 139 17.98 3.46 4.48
C GLY A 139 18.25 2.35 3.46
N PHE A 140 18.12 1.07 3.83
CA PHE A 140 18.33 -0.05 2.92
C PHE A 140 17.01 -0.69 2.48
N PRO A 141 16.89 -1.20 1.24
CA PRO A 141 15.70 -1.89 0.78
C PRO A 141 15.39 -3.13 1.63
N ILE A 142 14.28 -3.10 2.39
CA ILE A 142 13.99 -4.15 3.38
C ILE A 142 13.85 -5.54 2.75
N LYS A 143 13.34 -5.62 1.53
CA LYS A 143 13.21 -6.88 0.79
C LYS A 143 14.57 -7.56 0.55
N LYS A 144 15.65 -6.79 0.46
CA LYS A 144 17.01 -7.31 0.18
C LYS A 144 17.77 -7.66 1.45
N VAL A 145 17.62 -6.87 2.52
CA VAL A 145 18.47 -6.96 3.71
C VAL A 145 17.75 -7.43 4.97
N GLY A 146 16.42 -7.32 5.02
CA GLY A 146 15.65 -7.65 6.20
C GLY A 146 15.54 -9.16 6.42
N SER A 147 15.68 -9.58 7.66
CA SER A 147 15.29 -10.91 8.13
C SER A 147 13.80 -11.18 7.89
N GLN A 148 13.38 -12.45 8.00
CA GLN A 148 11.97 -12.80 7.84
C GLN A 148 11.07 -12.09 8.87
N GLY A 149 11.51 -12.03 10.13
CA GLY A 149 10.81 -11.30 11.18
C GLY A 149 10.70 -9.80 10.86
N GLN A 150 11.78 -9.14 10.44
CA GLN A 150 11.75 -7.71 10.05
C GLN A 150 10.77 -7.46 8.89
N ASN A 151 10.79 -8.29 7.85
CA ASN A 151 9.85 -8.16 6.74
C ASN A 151 8.39 -8.31 7.20
N LYS A 152 8.11 -9.27 8.09
CA LYS A 152 6.75 -9.49 8.62
C LYS A 152 6.32 -8.34 9.53
N THR A 153 7.19 -7.88 10.43
CA THR A 153 6.95 -6.71 11.29
C THR A 153 6.68 -5.46 10.46
N TYR A 154 7.46 -5.21 9.40
CA TYR A 154 7.23 -4.10 8.48
C TYR A 154 5.85 -4.20 7.83
N PHE A 155 5.48 -5.37 7.33
CA PHE A 155 4.17 -5.58 6.72
C PHE A 155 3.02 -5.35 7.71
N VAL A 156 3.10 -5.92 8.92
CA VAL A 156 2.07 -5.74 9.96
C VAL A 156 1.96 -4.26 10.35
N SER A 157 3.08 -3.59 10.57
CA SER A 157 3.12 -2.16 10.91
C SER A 157 2.48 -1.30 9.81
N MET A 158 2.72 -1.64 8.55
CA MET A 158 2.07 -0.98 7.41
C MET A 158 0.54 -1.19 7.41
N LYS A 159 0.06 -2.36 7.81
CA LYS A 159 -1.38 -2.64 7.93
C LYS A 159 -2.03 -1.92 9.11
N LEU A 160 -1.36 -1.84 10.26
CA LEU A 160 -1.83 -1.08 11.41
C LEU A 160 -1.85 0.43 11.11
N ALA A 161 -0.81 0.95 10.44
CA ALA A 161 -0.80 2.33 9.98
C ALA A 161 -1.91 2.62 8.97
N GLN A 162 -2.18 1.70 8.04
CA GLN A 162 -3.32 1.79 7.12
C GLN A 162 -4.65 1.85 7.87
N PHE A 163 -4.85 0.98 8.87
CA PHE A 163 -6.04 1.00 9.72
C PHE A 163 -6.19 2.35 10.42
N HIS A 164 -5.14 2.84 11.08
CA HIS A 164 -5.16 4.11 11.80
C HIS A 164 -5.46 5.28 10.86
N TYR A 165 -4.89 5.28 9.66
CA TYR A 165 -5.17 6.28 8.65
C TYR A 165 -6.64 6.28 8.19
N LEU A 166 -7.22 5.08 7.98
CA LEU A 166 -8.64 4.92 7.65
C LEU A 166 -9.55 5.37 8.80
N LEU A 167 -9.16 5.11 10.05
CA LEU A 167 -9.91 5.55 11.23
C LEU A 167 -9.96 7.09 11.31
N LYS A 168 -8.82 7.75 11.08
CA LYS A 168 -8.70 9.23 11.12
C LYS A 168 -9.50 9.93 10.01
N THR A 169 -9.54 9.33 8.82
CA THR A 169 -10.17 9.92 7.62
C THR A 169 -11.64 9.50 7.44
N GLY A 170 -12.03 8.38 8.03
CA GLY A 170 -13.36 7.79 7.91
C GLY A 170 -14.37 8.25 8.96
N LYS A 171 -15.65 7.88 8.72
CA LYS A 171 -16.75 8.06 9.69
C LYS A 171 -17.10 6.78 10.44
N ARG A 172 -16.45 5.66 10.11
CA ARG A 172 -16.73 4.33 10.63
C ARG A 172 -15.43 3.66 11.00
N THR A 173 -15.44 2.94 12.11
CA THR A 173 -14.32 2.12 12.54
C THR A 173 -14.19 0.90 11.61
N PRO A 174 -13.03 0.67 10.97
CA PRO A 174 -12.82 -0.53 10.15
C PRO A 174 -12.82 -1.81 10.99
N ILE A 175 -13.04 -2.95 10.35
CA ILE A 175 -12.76 -4.27 10.93
C ILE A 175 -11.33 -4.64 10.54
N LEU A 176 -10.53 -5.07 11.51
CA LEU A 176 -9.16 -5.52 11.27
C LEU A 176 -9.14 -7.05 11.10
N LEU A 177 -8.64 -7.52 9.96
CA LEU A 177 -8.47 -8.94 9.68
C LEU A 177 -6.97 -9.26 9.63
N LEU A 178 -6.52 -10.14 10.50
CA LEU A 178 -5.12 -10.56 10.60
C LEU A 178 -5.04 -12.06 10.30
N ASP A 179 -4.73 -12.39 9.05
CA ASP A 179 -4.67 -13.76 8.56
C ASP A 179 -3.24 -14.30 8.58
N ASP A 180 -2.97 -15.33 9.39
CA ASP A 180 -1.68 -16.00 9.53
C ASP A 180 -0.50 -15.01 9.67
N ILE A 181 -0.69 -13.98 10.51
CA ILE A 181 0.28 -12.88 10.62
C ILE A 181 1.42 -13.17 11.60
N PHE A 182 1.28 -14.19 12.43
CA PHE A 182 2.22 -14.50 13.50
C PHE A 182 3.29 -15.52 13.09
N ASP A 183 3.16 -16.12 11.91
CA ASP A 183 4.22 -16.95 11.35
C ASP A 183 5.55 -16.17 11.29
N ARG A 184 6.64 -16.82 11.69
CA ARG A 184 8.02 -16.27 11.63
C ARG A 184 8.27 -15.02 12.49
N LEU A 185 7.32 -14.63 13.32
CA LEU A 185 7.52 -13.66 14.40
C LEU A 185 7.94 -14.40 15.68
N ASP A 186 8.85 -13.80 16.43
CA ASP A 186 9.16 -14.27 17.78
C ASP A 186 8.02 -13.90 18.76
N ALA A 187 8.00 -14.57 19.90
CA ALA A 187 6.94 -14.42 20.90
C ALA A 187 6.78 -12.97 21.40
N TYR A 188 7.85 -12.18 21.45
CA TYR A 188 7.79 -10.79 21.91
C TYR A 188 7.06 -9.91 20.90
N ARG A 189 7.39 -10.04 19.61
CA ARG A 189 6.69 -9.29 18.54
C ARG A 189 5.22 -9.63 18.47
N VAL A 190 4.86 -10.92 18.64
CA VAL A 190 3.46 -11.35 18.72
C VAL A 190 2.78 -10.66 19.91
N GLU A 191 3.39 -10.69 21.09
CA GLU A 191 2.85 -10.04 22.29
C GLU A 191 2.61 -8.53 22.08
N GLU A 192 3.56 -7.81 21.48
CA GLU A 192 3.40 -6.38 21.20
C GLU A 192 2.30 -6.09 20.17
N ILE A 193 2.16 -6.91 19.13
CA ILE A 193 1.04 -6.78 18.18
C ILE A 193 -0.29 -6.98 18.89
N VAL A 194 -0.42 -8.03 19.72
CA VAL A 194 -1.69 -8.29 20.42
C VAL A 194 -2.00 -7.16 21.41
N LYS A 195 -1.02 -6.65 22.17
CA LYS A 195 -1.20 -5.47 23.04
C LYS A 195 -1.66 -4.24 22.27
N LEU A 196 -1.07 -3.99 21.11
CA LEU A 196 -1.42 -2.89 20.23
C LEU A 196 -2.88 -2.96 19.79
N VAL A 197 -3.28 -4.08 19.20
CA VAL A 197 -4.63 -4.24 18.67
C VAL A 197 -5.68 -4.38 19.77
N SER A 198 -5.27 -4.77 20.98
CA SER A 198 -6.14 -4.84 22.16
C SER A 198 -6.42 -3.48 22.81
N SER A 199 -5.79 -2.41 22.35
CA SER A 199 -6.11 -1.07 22.82
C SER A 199 -7.49 -0.61 22.33
N ASN A 200 -8.07 0.39 23.01
CA ASN A 200 -9.37 0.97 22.64
C ASN A 200 -9.35 1.73 21.30
N GLU A 201 -8.20 1.82 20.63
CA GLU A 201 -8.05 2.47 19.32
C GLU A 201 -8.61 1.60 18.19
N PHE A 202 -8.66 0.28 18.39
CA PHE A 202 -9.16 -0.66 17.40
C PHE A 202 -10.60 -1.06 17.70
N GLY A 203 -11.35 -1.32 16.64
CA GLY A 203 -12.71 -1.83 16.72
C GLY A 203 -12.73 -3.35 16.82
N GLN A 204 -13.53 -3.98 15.97
CA GLN A 204 -13.59 -5.44 15.88
C GLN A 204 -12.36 -5.99 15.13
N ILE A 205 -11.76 -7.04 15.68
CA ILE A 205 -10.57 -7.70 15.13
C ILE A 205 -10.85 -9.19 14.98
N PHE A 206 -10.43 -9.76 13.86
CA PHE A 206 -10.36 -11.20 13.64
C PHE A 206 -8.91 -11.61 13.41
N ILE A 207 -8.48 -12.67 14.08
CA ILE A 207 -7.13 -13.21 13.97
C ILE A 207 -7.23 -14.70 13.68
N SER A 208 -6.52 -15.18 12.66
CA SER A 208 -6.30 -16.59 12.41
C SER A 208 -4.86 -16.96 12.75
N ASP A 209 -4.68 -18.11 13.41
CA ASP A 209 -3.37 -18.70 13.68
C ASP A 209 -3.55 -20.22 13.81
N THR A 210 -2.49 -20.97 13.48
CA THR A 210 -2.39 -22.41 13.69
C THR A 210 -1.73 -22.76 15.03
N ASN A 211 -1.01 -21.84 15.68
CA ASN A 211 -0.26 -22.06 16.90
C ASN A 211 -0.96 -21.52 18.17
N ARG A 212 -1.90 -22.32 18.68
CA ARG A 212 -2.72 -21.99 19.85
C ARG A 212 -1.92 -21.70 21.14
N GLY A 213 -0.87 -22.48 21.43
CA GLY A 213 -0.26 -22.50 22.76
C GLY A 213 0.44 -21.21 23.19
N SER A 214 1.00 -20.46 22.23
CA SER A 214 1.60 -19.15 22.50
C SER A 214 0.55 -18.05 22.59
N PHE A 215 -0.54 -18.16 21.82
CA PHE A 215 -1.56 -17.14 21.71
C PHE A 215 -2.48 -17.11 22.95
N ASP A 216 -2.90 -18.27 23.45
CA ASP A 216 -3.76 -18.37 24.65
C ASP A 216 -3.10 -17.67 25.86
N LYS A 217 -1.79 -17.86 26.06
CA LYS A 217 -1.03 -17.21 27.14
C LYS A 217 -0.94 -15.70 27.01
N ILE A 218 -0.92 -15.19 25.78
CA ILE A 218 -0.89 -13.76 25.51
C ILE A 218 -2.27 -13.16 25.77
N LEU A 219 -3.34 -13.84 25.35
CA LEU A 219 -4.72 -13.43 25.61
C LEU A 219 -5.05 -13.45 27.11
N GLU A 220 -4.61 -14.45 27.88
CA GLU A 220 -4.81 -14.50 29.34
C GLU A 220 -4.22 -13.28 30.06
N ARG A 221 -3.09 -12.75 29.56
CA ARG A 221 -2.45 -11.55 30.12
C ARG A 221 -3.17 -10.26 29.74
N ILE A 222 -3.86 -10.28 28.61
CA ILE A 222 -4.54 -9.12 28.04
C ILE A 222 -6.01 -9.25 28.41
N ASN A 223 -6.38 -8.63 29.54
CA ASN A 223 -7.70 -8.73 30.16
C ASN A 223 -8.82 -8.06 29.34
N ASN A 224 -9.07 -8.55 28.13
CA ASN A 224 -10.06 -8.09 27.17
C ASN A 224 -11.03 -9.20 26.82
N SER A 225 -12.28 -8.83 26.53
CA SER A 225 -13.28 -9.74 26.00
C SER A 225 -12.85 -10.28 24.64
N HIS A 226 -12.64 -11.58 24.55
CA HIS A 226 -12.31 -12.28 23.31
C HIS A 226 -13.15 -13.55 23.17
N HIS A 227 -13.27 -14.03 21.94
CA HIS A 227 -13.92 -15.31 21.63
C HIS A 227 -12.98 -16.13 20.76
N ILE A 228 -12.80 -17.39 21.11
CA ILE A 228 -11.95 -18.32 20.35
C ILE A 228 -12.87 -19.22 19.52
N TYR A 229 -12.55 -19.37 18.24
CA TYR A 229 -13.27 -20.26 17.34
C TYR A 229 -12.30 -21.28 16.76
N SER A 230 -12.72 -22.54 16.72
CA SER A 230 -11.98 -23.62 16.06
C SER A 230 -12.63 -23.93 14.73
N VAL A 231 -11.82 -23.97 13.67
CA VAL A 231 -12.27 -24.29 12.30
C VAL A 231 -11.68 -25.63 11.89
N LYS A 232 -12.53 -26.61 11.59
CA LYS A 232 -12.12 -27.94 11.13
C LYS A 232 -13.07 -28.43 10.04
N ASP A 233 -12.52 -28.90 8.93
CA ASP A 233 -13.30 -29.42 7.78
C ASP A 233 -14.36 -28.42 7.24
N GLY A 234 -14.11 -27.12 7.39
CA GLY A 234 -15.03 -26.04 7.01
C GLY A 234 -16.10 -25.70 8.05
N GLU A 235 -16.16 -26.42 9.18
CA GLU A 235 -17.09 -26.16 10.28
C GLU A 235 -16.45 -25.29 11.37
N ILE A 236 -17.22 -24.32 11.89
CA ILE A 236 -16.80 -23.39 12.94
C ILE A 236 -17.45 -23.79 14.26
N THR A 237 -16.64 -23.96 15.30
CA THR A 237 -17.08 -24.28 16.66
C THR A 237 -16.59 -23.23 17.64
N VAL A 238 -17.45 -22.79 18.57
CA VAL A 238 -17.08 -21.84 19.62
C VAL A 238 -16.31 -22.58 20.70
N TYR A 239 -15.11 -22.11 21.01
CA TYR A 239 -14.36 -22.55 22.17
C TYR A 239 -14.73 -21.62 23.34
N ALA A 240 -15.10 -22.24 24.47
CA ALA A 240 -15.51 -21.55 25.69
C ALA A 240 -14.39 -20.66 26.25
#